data_AF-A0A8T5NJW0-F1
#
_entry.id   AF-A0A8T5NJW0-F1
#
_cell.length_a   1.000
_cell.length_b   1.000
_cell.length_c   1.000
_cell.angle_alpha   90.00
_cell.angle_beta   90.00
_cell.angle_gamma   90.00
#
_symmetry.space_group_name_H-M   'P 1'
#
loop_
_entity.id
_entity.type
_entity.pdbx_description
1 polymer ?
#
loop_
_entity_poly.entity_id
_entity_poly.type
_entity_poly.pdbx_seq_one_letter_code
_entity_poly.pdbx_strand_id
1 'polypeptide(L)'
;METKDVGLGVLMTLSSLVLTSKWLSRLGDSDPVIVLSAMILAGSLAAMILMLNMRVSKLEELINAKERSIRINIKGVEENIDKKMEAIAQTTSHSIGEFSKRIYR
;
A
#
# COMPACT_ATOMS: atom_id res chain seq x y z
N MET A 1 9.41 6.49 5.63
CA MET A 1 10.80 6.06 5.90
C MET A 1 11.52 7.19 6.60
N GLU A 2 12.17 6.91 7.73
CA GLU A 2 13.06 7.89 8.34
C GLU A 2 14.24 8.10 7.39
N THR A 3 14.69 9.34 7.20
CA THR A 3 15.85 9.64 6.34
C THR A 3 17.11 8.87 6.75
N LYS A 4 17.15 8.46 8.03
CA LYS A 4 18.14 7.56 8.60
C LYS A 4 18.14 6.17 7.97
N ASP A 5 16.98 5.55 7.74
CA ASP A 5 16.89 4.19 7.18
C ASP A 5 17.39 4.14 5.75
N VAL A 6 17.06 5.18 4.98
CA VAL A 6 17.56 5.35 3.60
C VAL A 6 19.09 5.54 3.62
N GLY A 7 19.60 6.39 4.53
CA GLY A 7 21.03 6.61 4.69
C GLY A 7 21.80 5.34 5.06
N LEU A 8 21.27 4.53 5.99
CA LEU A 8 21.85 3.25 6.37
C LEU A 8 21.82 2.25 5.21
N GLY A 9 20.73 2.19 4.44
CA GLY A 9 20.63 1.34 3.25
C GLY A 9 21.64 1.73 2.16
N VAL A 10 21.85 3.04 1.95
CA VAL A 10 22.87 3.55 1.03
C VAL A 10 24.28 3.20 1.53
N LEU A 11 24.56 3.37 2.83
CA LEU A 11 25.85 3.03 3.41
C LEU A 11 26.16 1.53 3.24
N MET A 12 25.18 0.67 3.50
CA MET A 12 25.30 -0.78 3.38
C MET A 12 25.54 -1.20 1.91
N THR A 13 24.88 -0.52 0.97
CA THR A 13 25.10 -0.68 -0.47
C THR A 13 26.52 -0.34 -0.89
N LEU A 14 27.01 0.84 -0.49
CA LEU A 14 28.36 1.29 -0.81
C LEU A 14 29.42 0.36 -0.22
N SER A 15 29.22 -0.10 1.02
CA SER A 15 30.12 -1.05 1.66
C SER A 15 30.17 -2.39 0.91
N SER A 16 29.03 -2.89 0.42
CA SER A 16 28.96 -4.12 -0.38
C SER A 16 29.68 -3.99 -1.72
N LEU A 17 29.55 -2.85 -2.39
CA LEU A 17 30.25 -2.54 -3.65
C LEU A 17 31.77 -2.49 -3.48
N VAL A 18 32.24 -1.82 -2.42
CA VAL A 18 33.67 -1.75 -2.08
C VAL A 18 34.22 -3.13 -1.72
N LEU A 19 33.45 -3.92 -0.98
CA LEU A 19 33.85 -5.28 -0.62
C LEU A 19 33.97 -6.17 -1.87
N THR A 20 32.98 -6.11 -2.76
CA THR A 20 32.96 -6.90 -4.01
C THR A 20 34.14 -6.56 -4.92
N SER A 21 34.43 -5.26 -5.10
CA SER A 21 35.56 -4.81 -5.93
C SER A 21 36.93 -5.19 -5.33
N LYS A 22 37.13 -4.97 -4.03
CA LYS A 22 38.38 -5.36 -3.34
C LYS A 22 38.57 -6.87 -3.29
N TRP A 23 37.50 -7.64 -3.12
CA TRP A 23 37.57 -9.09 -3.07
C TRP A 23 37.90 -9.67 -4.45
N LEU A 24 37.23 -9.19 -5.50
CA LEU A 24 37.47 -9.65 -6.86
C LEU A 24 38.89 -9.33 -7.34
N SER A 25 39.38 -8.11 -7.07
CA SER A 25 40.77 -7.72 -7.37
C SER A 25 41.83 -8.54 -6.63
N ARG A 26 41.46 -9.28 -5.57
CA ARG A 26 42.38 -10.12 -4.79
C ARG A 26 42.51 -11.55 -5.34
N LEU A 27 41.60 -11.98 -6.23
CA LEU A 27 41.54 -13.35 -6.75
C LEU A 27 42.46 -13.62 -7.96
N GLY A 28 43.12 -12.61 -8.53
CA GLY A 28 44.07 -12.77 -9.64
C GLY A 28 43.98 -11.64 -10.66
N ASP A 29 44.60 -11.84 -11.82
CA ASP A 29 44.58 -10.91 -12.98
C ASP A 29 43.13 -10.73 -13.45
N SER A 30 42.48 -9.75 -12.84
CA SER A 30 41.05 -9.56 -12.93
C SER A 30 40.78 -8.75 -14.18
N ASP A 31 40.20 -9.40 -15.19
CA ASP A 31 39.77 -8.72 -16.40
C ASP A 31 38.91 -7.51 -16.01
N PRO A 32 39.31 -6.28 -16.41
CA PRO A 32 38.59 -5.06 -16.07
C PRO A 32 37.10 -5.12 -16.39
N VAL A 33 36.71 -5.88 -17.42
CA VAL A 33 35.32 -6.06 -17.83
C VAL A 33 34.51 -6.81 -16.78
N ILE A 34 35.10 -7.82 -16.12
CA ILE A 34 34.43 -8.61 -15.08
C ILE A 34 34.19 -7.74 -13.85
N VAL A 35 35.18 -6.93 -13.47
CA VAL A 35 35.05 -5.99 -12.35
C VAL A 35 33.95 -4.97 -12.61
N LEU A 36 33.94 -4.38 -13.81
CA LEU A 36 32.93 -3.39 -14.19
C LEU A 36 31.52 -3.99 -14.20
N SER A 37 31.39 -5.20 -14.75
CA SER A 37 30.11 -5.93 -14.81
C SER A 37 29.60 -6.28 -13.42
N ALA A 38 30.48 -6.75 -12.53
CA ALA A 38 30.14 -7.04 -11.14
C ALA A 38 29.71 -5.78 -10.36
N MET A 39 30.37 -4.64 -10.61
CA MET A 39 29.99 -3.36 -9.99
C MET A 39 28.61 -2.87 -10.46
N ILE A 40 28.32 -2.98 -11.76
CA ILE A 40 27.00 -2.63 -12.32
C ILE A 40 25.92 -3.55 -11.76
N LEU A 41 26.19 -4.86 -11.67
CA LEU A 41 25.26 -5.84 -11.12
C LEU A 41 24.95 -5.55 -9.64
N ALA A 42 25.98 -5.40 -8.81
CA ALA A 42 25.81 -5.07 -7.39
C ALA A 42 25.09 -3.72 -7.19
N GLY A 43 25.40 -2.72 -8.03
CA GLY A 43 24.76 -1.41 -7.98
C GLY A 43 23.27 -1.48 -8.35
N SER A 44 22.93 -2.20 -9.43
CA SER A 44 21.54 -2.37 -9.87
C SER A 44 20.71 -3.17 -8.86
N LEU A 45 21.28 -4.21 -8.25
CA LEU A 45 20.62 -5.00 -7.22
C LEU A 45 20.29 -4.13 -5.99
N ALA A 46 21.25 -3.31 -5.56
CA ALA A 46 21.04 -2.42 -4.44
C ALA A 46 20.00 -1.33 -4.74
N ALA A 47 20.03 -0.75 -5.94
CA ALA A 47 19.02 0.20 -6.39
C ALA A 47 17.61 -0.42 -6.41
N MET A 48 17.51 -1.68 -6.85
CA MET A 48 16.25 -2.43 -6.84
C MET A 48 15.71 -2.61 -5.42
N ILE A 49 16.56 -3.00 -4.46
CA ILE A 49 16.16 -3.18 -3.05
C ILE A 49 15.64 -1.86 -2.46
N LEU A 50 16.34 -0.75 -2.70
CA LEU A 50 15.90 0.57 -2.24
C LEU A 50 14.55 0.97 -2.86
N MET A 51 14.38 0.75 -4.17
CA MET A 51 13.15 1.08 -4.86
C MET A 51 11.97 0.21 -4.38
N LEU A 52 12.20 -1.07 -4.07
CA LEU A 52 11.19 -1.96 -3.51
C LEU A 52 10.70 -1.46 -2.14
N ASN A 53 11.61 -1.09 -1.24
CA ASN A 53 11.22 -0.53 0.07
C ASN A 53 10.34 0.72 -0.08
N MET A 54 10.71 1.63 -0.98
CA MET A 54 9.91 2.83 -1.24
C MET A 54 8.51 2.49 -1.80
N ARG A 55 8.41 1.49 -2.67
CA ARG A 55 7.12 1.05 -3.23
C ARG A 55 6.23 0.43 -2.16
N VAL A 56 6.80 -0.39 -1.27
CA VAL A 56 6.07 -1.02 -0.17
C VAL A 56 5.51 0.05 0.78
N SER A 57 6.32 1.02 1.21
CA SER A 57 5.81 2.10 2.07
C SER A 57 4.69 2.91 1.40
N LYS A 58 4.79 3.19 0.10
CA LYS A 58 3.69 3.86 -0.64
C LYS A 58 2.42 3.01 -0.71
N LEU A 59 2.57 1.69 -0.86
CA LEU A 59 1.42 0.78 -0.87
C LEU A 59 0.73 0.75 0.50
N GLU A 60 1.49 0.75 1.59
CA GLU A 60 0.95 0.84 2.95
C GLU A 60 0.16 2.14 3.16
N GLU A 61 0.68 3.28 2.71
CA GLU A 61 -0.03 4.57 2.76
C GLU A 61 -1.36 4.53 1.97
N LEU A 62 -1.33 3.97 0.76
CA LEU A 62 -2.52 3.84 -0.08
C LEU A 62 -3.55 2.88 0.53
N ILE A 63 -3.11 1.78 1.14
CA ILE A 63 -3.98 0.82 1.83
C ILE A 63 -4.64 1.50 3.04
N ASN A 64 -3.87 2.19 3.88
CA ASN A 64 -4.40 2.92 5.03
C ASN A 64 -5.41 4.00 4.62
N ALA A 65 -5.13 4.76 3.56
CA ALA A 65 -6.05 5.74 3.02
C ALA A 65 -7.35 5.08 2.52
N LYS A 66 -7.24 3.95 1.83
CA LYS A 66 -8.38 3.19 1.33
C LYS A 66 -9.21 2.60 2.47
N GLU A 67 -8.59 2.04 3.52
CA GLU A 67 -9.29 1.53 4.70
C GLU A 67 -10.10 2.64 5.39
N ARG A 68 -9.51 3.82 5.55
CA ARG A 68 -10.22 4.99 6.10
C ARG A 68 -11.41 5.39 5.22
N SER A 69 -11.25 5.39 3.90
CA SER A 69 -12.36 5.70 2.98
C SER A 69 -13.47 4.65 3.02
N ILE A 70 -13.12 3.36 3.15
CA ILE A 70 -14.10 2.27 3.26
C ILE A 70 -14.91 2.44 4.55
N ARG A 71 -14.24 2.77 5.66
CA ARG A 71 -14.91 3.01 6.94
C ARG A 71 -15.90 4.18 6.88
N ILE A 72 -15.53 5.28 6.19
CA ILE A 72 -16.42 6.43 6.00
C ILE A 72 -17.60 6.06 5.09
N ASN A 73 -17.34 5.36 3.98
CA ASN A 73 -18.40 4.93 3.07
C ASN A 73 -19.37 3.95 3.72
N ILE A 74 -18.90 3.02 4.56
CA ILE A 74 -19.78 2.10 5.29
C ILE A 74 -20.72 2.87 6.21
N LYS A 75 -20.23 3.88 6.94
CA LYS A 75 -21.09 4.74 7.78
C LYS A 75 -22.13 5.50 6.94
N GLY A 76 -21.71 6.02 5.79
CA GLY A 76 -22.63 6.67 4.86
C GLY A 76 -23.69 5.71 4.29
N VAL A 77 -23.32 4.46 4.00
CA VAL A 77 -24.26 3.44 3.54
C VAL A 77 -25.23 3.05 4.66
N GLU A 78 -24.77 2.90 5.89
CA GLU A 78 -25.60 2.61 7.06
C GLU A 78 -26.65 3.72 7.29
N GLU A 79 -26.23 4.98 7.32
CA GLU A 79 -27.17 6.13 7.43
C GLU A 79 -28.18 6.20 6.29
N ASN A 80 -27.79 5.82 5.07
CA ASN A 80 -28.70 5.78 3.93
C ASN A 80 -29.68 4.59 3.99
N ILE A 81 -29.24 3.45 4.53
CA ILE A 81 -30.09 2.29 4.78
C ILE A 81 -31.12 2.62 5.85
N ASP A 82 -30.71 3.23 6.96
CA ASP A 82 -31.62 3.62 8.05
C ASP A 82 -32.72 4.56 7.56
N LYS A 83 -32.34 5.61 6.79
CA LYS A 83 -33.30 6.53 6.19
C LYS A 83 -34.26 5.85 5.22
N LYS A 84 -33.78 4.91 4.40
CA LYS A 84 -34.64 4.12 3.50
C LYS A 84 -35.57 3.20 4.28
N MET A 85 -35.08 2.59 5.36
CA MET A 85 -35.87 1.67 6.17
C MET A 85 -36.97 2.41 6.94
N GLU A 86 -36.68 3.60 7.45
CA GLU A 86 -37.65 4.50 8.06
C GLU A 86 -38.72 4.94 7.05
N ALA A 87 -38.33 5.34 5.83
CA ALA A 87 -39.26 5.67 4.76
C ALA A 87 -40.17 4.48 4.36
N ILE A 88 -39.62 3.27 4.29
CA ILE A 88 -40.38 2.05 4.01
C ILE A 88 -41.36 1.75 5.16
N ALA A 89 -40.92 1.86 6.42
CA ALA A 89 -41.78 1.66 7.58
C ALA A 89 -42.95 2.65 7.60
N GLN A 90 -42.69 3.92 7.28
CA GLN A 90 -43.70 4.96 7.20
C GLN A 90 -44.73 4.67 6.08
N THR A 91 -44.25 4.27 4.90
CA THR A 91 -45.10 3.92 3.75
C THR A 91 -45.94 2.67 4.05
N THR A 92 -45.36 1.69 4.73
CA THR A 92 -46.04 0.45 5.15
C THR A 92 -47.12 0.75 6.19
N SER A 93 -46.80 1.55 7.21
CA SER A 93 -47.77 2.00 8.23
C SER A 93 -48.93 2.78 7.61
N HIS A 94 -48.64 3.67 6.66
CA HIS A 94 -49.66 4.42 5.94
C HIS A 94 -50.58 3.50 5.12
N SER A 95 -49.99 2.53 4.40
CA SER A 95 -50.73 1.55 3.60
C SER A 95 -51.60 0.64 4.48
N ILE A 96 -51.08 0.19 5.64
CA ILE A 96 -51.84 -0.59 6.63
C ILE A 96 -53.00 0.23 7.20
N GLY A 97 -52.79 1.52 7.50
CA GLY A 97 -53.84 2.41 7.99
C GLY A 97 -54.98 2.62 6.98
N GLU A 98 -54.64 2.77 5.69
CA GLU A 98 -55.61 2.84 4.58
C GLU A 98 -56.39 1.52 4.42
N PHE A 99 -55.70 0.37 4.51
CA PHE A 99 -56.35 -0.95 4.47
C PHE A 99 -57.29 -1.17 5.66
N SER A 100 -56.87 -0.80 6.86
CA SER A 100 -57.69 -0.90 8.08
C SER A 100 -58.97 -0.05 7.96
N LYS A 101 -58.87 1.17 7.41
CA LYS A 101 -60.04 2.02 7.14
C LYS A 101 -60.98 1.44 6.08
N ARG A 102 -60.48 0.70 5.09
CA ARG A 102 -61.30 0.02 4.08
C ARG A 102 -61.98 -1.25 4.58
N ILE A 103 -61.38 -1.97 5.53
CA ILE A 103 -61.96 -3.19 6.10
C ILE A 103 -63.01 -2.88 7.17
N TYR A 104 -62.92 -1.72 7.83
CA TYR A 104 -63.85 -1.30 8.87
C TYR A 104 -65.09 -0.54 8.34
N ARG A 105 -65.18 -0.32 7.02
CA ARG A 105 -66.35 0.26 6.35
C ARG A 105 -67.02 -0.82 5.51
#